data_AF-A0A916QVY6-F1
#
_entry.id   AF-A0A916QVY6-F1
#
_cell.length_a   1.000
_cell.length_b   1.000
_cell.length_c   1.000
_cell.angle_alpha   90.00
_cell.angle_beta   90.00
_cell.angle_gamma   90.00
#
_symmetry.space_group_name_H-M   'P 1'
#
loop_
_entity.id
_entity.type
_entity.pdbx_description
1 polymer ?
#
loop_
_entity_poly.entity_id
_entity_poly.type
_entity_poly.pdbx_seq_one_letter_code
_entity_poly.pdbx_strand_id
1 'polypeptide(L)'
;MAAAQAIFNLPIKDEYPEVLLAEAKYNANQELYLAVVLDPIVRRPVLLGSAQGGIDTEAAMTRMQQVVVSQQFSPFYARRLMVKIGLEGKLIELVSNIVEKCINYL
;
A
#
# COMPACT_ATOMS: atom_id res chain seq x y z
N MET A 1 29.64 1.81 1.71
CA MET A 1 29.95 2.60 0.49
C MET A 1 30.02 1.74 -0.77
N ALA A 2 30.55 0.51 -0.74
CA ALA A 2 30.62 -0.37 -1.92
C ALA A 2 29.27 -0.72 -2.57
N ALA A 3 28.22 -1.00 -1.77
CA ALA A 3 26.91 -1.35 -2.31
C ALA A 3 26.22 -0.19 -3.06
N ALA A 4 26.31 1.04 -2.53
CA ALA A 4 25.74 2.22 -3.18
C ALA A 4 26.44 2.52 -4.52
N GLN A 5 27.77 2.44 -4.55
CA GLN A 5 28.55 2.61 -5.79
C GLN A 5 28.19 1.56 -6.84
N ALA A 6 27.96 0.31 -6.42
CA ALA A 6 27.52 -0.75 -7.31
C ALA A 6 26.14 -0.48 -7.90
N ILE A 7 25.20 0.04 -7.11
CA ILE A 7 23.84 0.37 -7.57
C ILE A 7 23.85 1.53 -8.57
N PHE A 8 24.61 2.60 -8.31
CA PHE A 8 24.71 3.73 -9.25
C PHE A 8 25.33 3.36 -10.61
N ASN A 9 26.09 2.27 -10.66
CA ASN A 9 26.72 1.77 -11.88
C ASN A 9 25.94 0.60 -12.52
N LEU A 10 24.76 0.25 -12.00
CA LEU A 10 23.92 -0.82 -12.55
C LEU A 10 22.88 -0.22 -13.50
N PRO A 11 22.98 -0.43 -14.82
CA PRO A 11 21.98 0.06 -15.75
C PRO A 11 20.65 -0.70 -15.58
N ILE A 12 19.55 0.05 -15.52
CA ILE A 12 18.18 -0.46 -15.46
C ILE A 12 17.45 0.07 -16.68
N LYS A 13 17.16 -0.80 -17.66
CA LYS A 13 16.58 -0.41 -18.96
C LYS A 13 17.39 0.72 -19.64
N ASP A 14 18.71 0.53 -19.68
CA ASP A 14 19.69 1.46 -20.28
C ASP A 14 19.87 2.82 -19.58
N GLU A 15 19.23 3.02 -18.42
CA GLU A 15 19.38 4.20 -17.58
C GLU A 15 20.15 3.90 -16.29
N TYR A 16 20.87 4.88 -15.76
CA TYR A 16 21.60 4.74 -14.50
C TYR A 16 20.84 5.45 -13.36
N PRO A 17 20.77 4.86 -12.15
CA PRO A 17 20.16 5.53 -11.01
C PRO A 17 20.89 6.85 -10.67
N GLU A 18 20.14 7.93 -10.39
CA GLU A 18 20.72 9.21 -9.96
C GLU A 18 20.64 9.42 -8.45
N VAL A 19 19.67 8.79 -7.79
CA VAL A 19 19.37 8.97 -6.37
C VAL A 19 19.16 7.61 -5.71
N LEU A 20 19.63 7.49 -4.47
CA LEU A 20 19.42 6.32 -3.62
C LEU A 20 18.71 6.75 -2.33
N LEU A 21 17.63 6.04 -1.98
CA LEU A 21 17.02 6.12 -0.65
C LEU A 21 17.53 4.96 0.21
N ALA A 22 18.17 5.27 1.33
CA ALA A 22 18.65 4.28 2.28
C ALA A 22 17.80 4.33 3.55
N GLU A 23 17.11 3.23 3.87
CA GLU A 23 16.27 3.10 5.04
C GLU A 23 16.77 1.98 5.96
N ALA A 24 16.42 2.07 7.25
CA ALA A 24 16.70 0.99 8.18
C ALA A 24 15.91 -0.27 7.79
N LYS A 25 16.55 -1.43 7.80
CA LYS A 25 15.85 -2.70 7.56
C LYS A 25 14.97 -3.03 8.76
N TYR A 26 13.68 -3.19 8.52
CA TYR A 26 12.73 -3.69 9.50
C TYR A 26 12.53 -5.19 9.33
N ASN A 27 12.38 -5.91 10.45
CA ASN A 27 11.96 -7.31 10.44
C ASN A 27 10.45 -7.37 10.64
N ALA A 28 9.70 -7.37 9.55
CA ALA A 28 8.24 -7.32 9.57
C ALA A 28 7.66 -8.72 9.83
N ASN A 29 6.72 -8.81 10.78
CA ASN A 29 5.95 -10.04 11.02
C ASN A 29 4.87 -10.24 9.95
N GLN A 30 4.40 -9.15 9.33
CA GLN A 30 3.36 -9.14 8.32
C GLN A 30 3.57 -7.95 7.39
N GLU A 31 3.46 -8.19 6.09
CA GLU A 31 3.47 -7.14 5.06
C GLU A 31 2.06 -7.00 4.49
N LEU A 32 1.59 -5.76 4.33
CA LEU A 32 0.29 -5.44 3.78
C LEU A 32 0.46 -4.68 2.46
N TYR A 33 -0.45 -4.89 1.53
CA TYR A 33 -0.65 -3.99 0.40
C TYR A 33 -1.82 -3.06 0.72
N LEU A 34 -1.63 -1.75 0.59
CA LEU A 34 -2.68 -0.75 0.78
C LEU A 34 -2.54 0.32 -0.30
N ALA A 35 -3.64 0.69 -0.94
CA ALA A 35 -3.66 1.79 -1.88
C ALA A 35 -5.00 2.54 -1.84
N VAL A 36 -4.96 3.83 -2.15
CA VAL A 36 -6.15 4.62 -2.45
C VAL A 36 -6.00 5.11 -3.88
N VAL A 37 -6.95 4.74 -4.73
CA VAL A 37 -6.94 5.10 -6.15
C VAL A 37 -8.19 5.87 -6.51
N LEU A 38 -8.10 6.80 -7.45
CA LEU A 38 -9.27 7.43 -8.03
C LEU A 38 -9.71 6.62 -9.25
N ASP A 39 -10.89 6.01 -9.18
CA ASP A 39 -11.44 5.30 -10.33
C ASP A 39 -12.06 6.31 -11.32
N PRO A 40 -11.57 6.39 -12.57
CA PRO A 40 -12.03 7.38 -13.54
C PRO A 40 -13.42 7.08 -14.11
N ILE A 41 -13.89 5.83 -14.04
CA ILE A 41 -15.20 5.41 -14.53
C ILE A 41 -16.28 5.84 -13.53
N VAL A 42 -16.11 5.46 -12.26
CA VAL A 42 -17.10 5.81 -11.22
C VAL A 42 -16.86 7.19 -10.61
N ARG A 43 -15.71 7.83 -10.88
CA ARG A 43 -15.28 9.14 -10.37
C ARG A 43 -15.32 9.21 -8.85
N ARG A 44 -14.85 8.13 -8.20
CA ARG A 44 -14.83 7.99 -6.75
C ARG A 44 -13.50 7.37 -6.30
N PRO A 45 -13.03 7.70 -5.08
CA PRO A 45 -11.95 6.96 -4.46
C PRO A 45 -12.33 5.50 -4.24
N VAL A 46 -11.39 4.61 -4.49
CA VAL A 46 -11.47 3.18 -4.20
C VAL A 46 -10.30 2.83 -3.29
N LEU A 47 -10.64 2.26 -2.13
CA LEU A 47 -9.66 1.72 -1.20
C LEU A 47 -9.34 0.28 -1.64
N LEU A 48 -8.06 -0.01 -1.83
CA LEU A 48 -7.55 -1.33 -2.16
C LEU A 48 -6.71 -1.84 -1.00
N GLY A 49 -6.82 -3.12 -0.70
CA GLY A 49 -6.02 -3.73 0.36
C GLY A 49 -5.83 -5.23 0.16
N SER A 50 -4.70 -5.74 0.63
CA SER A 50 -4.42 -7.17 0.75
C SER A 50 -3.62 -7.45 2.01
N ALA A 51 -3.94 -8.54 2.70
CA ALA A 51 -3.14 -9.04 3.83
C ALA A 51 -1.84 -9.72 3.37
N GLN A 52 -1.65 -9.89 2.06
CA GLN A 52 -0.39 -10.29 1.45
C GLN A 52 0.22 -9.07 0.75
N GLY A 53 1.26 -8.50 1.36
CA GLY A 53 2.12 -7.49 0.76
C GLY A 53 3.47 -8.07 0.31
N GLY A 54 4.47 -7.19 0.21
CA GLY A 54 5.83 -7.58 -0.16
C GLY A 54 6.07 -7.57 -1.67
N ILE A 55 7.12 -8.27 -2.10
CA ILE A 55 7.57 -8.30 -3.51
C ILE A 55 6.73 -9.22 -4.41
N ASP A 56 5.98 -10.16 -3.82
CA ASP A 56 5.11 -11.07 -4.56
C ASP A 56 3.79 -10.38 -4.89
N THR A 57 3.78 -9.69 -6.02
CA THR A 57 2.61 -8.94 -6.49
C THR A 57 1.44 -9.86 -6.86
N GLU A 58 1.69 -11.10 -7.29
CA GLU A 58 0.63 -12.02 -7.72
C GLU A 58 -0.20 -12.51 -6.52
N ALA A 59 0.48 -12.84 -5.42
CA ALA A 59 -0.16 -13.18 -4.15
C ALA A 59 -1.02 -12.01 -3.63
N ALA A 60 -0.47 -10.80 -3.66
CA ALA A 60 -1.18 -9.59 -3.26
C ALA A 60 -2.46 -9.38 -4.09
N MET A 61 -2.37 -9.53 -5.42
CA MET A 61 -3.48 -9.33 -6.35
C MET A 61 -4.58 -10.38 -6.19
N THR A 62 -4.21 -11.65 -5.98
CA THR A 62 -5.19 -12.73 -5.85
C THR A 62 -6.08 -12.58 -4.61
N ARG A 63 -5.55 -11.97 -3.54
CA ARG A 63 -6.28 -11.71 -2.28
C ARG A 63 -6.77 -10.26 -2.14
N MET A 64 -6.61 -9.45 -3.19
CA MET A 64 -6.99 -8.05 -3.18
C MET A 64 -8.47 -7.88 -2.85
N GLN A 65 -8.75 -6.99 -1.90
CA GLN A 65 -10.10 -6.54 -1.57
C GLN A 65 -10.24 -5.08 -1.90
N GLN A 66 -11.46 -4.69 -2.25
CA GLN A 66 -11.77 -3.30 -2.55
C GLN A 66 -13.00 -2.79 -1.79
N VAL A 67 -12.98 -1.49 -1.52
CA VAL A 67 -14.10 -0.74 -0.95
C VAL A 67 -14.21 0.58 -1.71
N VAL A 68 -15.32 0.76 -2.44
CA VAL A 68 -15.64 2.01 -3.12
C VAL A 68 -16.17 3.02 -2.10
N VAL A 69 -15.60 4.22 -2.09
CA VAL A 69 -16.07 5.34 -1.28
C VAL A 69 -17.22 6.02 -2.02
N SER A 70 -18.43 5.49 -1.81
CA SER A 70 -19.63 5.88 -2.55
C SER A 70 -20.21 7.24 -2.15
N GLN A 71 -19.88 7.74 -0.96
CA GLN A 71 -20.34 9.01 -0.41
C GLN A 71 -19.15 9.83 0.11
N GLN A 72 -19.39 10.88 0.90
CA GLN A 72 -18.32 11.54 1.64
C GLN A 72 -17.57 10.50 2.48
N PHE A 73 -16.25 10.58 2.47
CA PHE A 73 -15.43 9.62 3.21
C PHE A 73 -15.79 9.64 4.70
N SER A 74 -15.85 8.46 5.28
CA SER A 74 -15.90 8.25 6.71
C SER A 74 -14.96 7.11 7.10
N PRO A 75 -14.41 7.11 8.33
CA PRO A 75 -13.59 6.04 8.88
C PRO A 75 -14.16 4.62 8.72
N PHE A 76 -15.48 4.49 8.57
CA PHE A 76 -16.15 3.23 8.32
C PHE A 76 -15.64 2.51 7.05
N TYR A 77 -15.32 3.26 5.98
CA TYR A 77 -14.82 2.65 4.75
C TYR A 77 -13.44 1.99 4.95
N ALA A 78 -12.55 2.64 5.71
CA ALA A 78 -11.24 2.09 6.04
C ALA A 78 -11.37 0.82 6.90
N ARG A 79 -12.17 0.87 7.97
CA ARG A 79 -12.44 -0.31 8.82
C ARG A 79 -13.05 -1.46 8.05
N ARG A 80 -13.98 -1.16 7.15
CA ARG A 80 -14.59 -2.17 6.28
C ARG A 80 -13.56 -2.86 5.40
N LEU A 81 -12.58 -2.13 4.86
CA LEU A 81 -11.50 -2.73 4.09
C LEU A 81 -10.63 -3.63 4.98
N MET A 82 -10.26 -3.17 6.19
CA MET A 82 -9.43 -3.95 7.12
C MET A 82 -10.07 -5.28 7.49
N VAL A 83 -11.38 -5.28 7.75
CA VAL A 83 -12.14 -6.51 7.99
C VAL A 83 -12.16 -7.41 6.76
N LYS A 84 -12.38 -6.85 5.56
CA LYS A 84 -12.41 -7.64 4.32
C LYS A 84 -11.09 -8.36 4.02
N ILE A 85 -9.95 -7.72 4.30
CA ILE A 85 -8.64 -8.33 4.08
C ILE A 85 -8.25 -9.31 5.20
N GLY A 86 -9.08 -9.47 6.24
CA GLY A 86 -8.87 -10.43 7.32
C GLY A 86 -8.04 -9.90 8.49
N LEU A 87 -7.94 -8.58 8.69
CA LEU A 87 -7.36 -8.04 9.92
C LEU A 87 -8.36 -8.15 11.08
N GLU A 88 -7.81 -8.35 12.28
CA GLU A 88 -8.59 -8.58 13.50
C GLU A 88 -8.12 -7.68 14.66
N GLY A 89 -9.01 -7.51 15.64
CA GLY A 89 -8.73 -6.79 16.88
C GLY A 89 -8.17 -5.39 16.66
N LYS A 90 -7.07 -5.07 17.36
CA LYS A 90 -6.44 -3.73 17.32
C LYS A 90 -5.86 -3.36 15.95
N LEU A 91 -5.54 -4.35 15.10
CA LEU A 91 -4.99 -4.08 13.77
C LEU A 91 -6.01 -3.40 12.86
N ILE A 92 -7.31 -3.70 13.04
CA ILE A 92 -8.38 -3.02 12.30
C ILE A 92 -8.28 -1.51 12.52
N GLU A 93 -8.19 -1.07 13.77
CA GLU A 93 -8.13 0.36 14.11
C GLU A 93 -6.81 0.99 13.65
N LEU A 94 -5.67 0.38 14.01
CA LEU A 94 -4.34 0.92 13.71
C LEU A 94 -4.12 1.13 12.22
N VAL A 95 -4.49 0.13 11.40
CA VAL A 95 -4.28 0.19 9.94
C VAL A 95 -5.34 1.06 9.27
N SER A 96 -6.58 1.11 9.79
CA SER A 96 -7.58 2.06 9.29
C SER A 96 -7.12 3.51 9.41
N ASN A 97 -6.49 3.88 10.53
CA ASN A 97 -5.95 5.23 10.73
C ASN A 97 -4.88 5.61 9.70
N ILE A 98 -4.16 4.64 9.12
CA ILE A 98 -3.19 4.89 8.04
C ILE A 98 -3.94 5.24 6.74
N VAL A 99 -4.95 4.45 6.38
CA VAL A 99 -5.76 4.68 5.18
C VAL A 99 -6.53 6.01 5.26
N GLU A 100 -7.04 6.36 6.45
CA GLU A 100 -7.68 7.64 6.72
C GLU A 100 -6.74 8.83 6.49
N LYS A 101 -5.44 8.68 6.78
CA LYS A 101 -4.46 9.72 6.45
C LYS A 101 -4.23 9.80 4.94
N CYS A 102 -4.06 8.67 4.25
CA CYS A 102 -3.82 8.64 2.81
C CYS A 102 -4.92 9.35 2.02
N ILE A 103 -6.19 9.18 2.40
CA ILE A 103 -7.29 9.82 1.67
C ILE A 103 -7.36 11.34 1.88
N ASN A 104 -6.83 11.87 2.99
CA ASN A 104 -6.78 13.32 3.23
C ASN A 104 -5.73 14.04 2.36
N TYR A 105 -4.85 13.29 1.69
CA TYR A 105 -3.85 13.82 0.75
C TYR A 105 -4.28 13.68 -0.73
N LEU A 106 -5.46 13.14 -0.98
CA LEU A 106 -6.10 13.05 -2.31
C LEU A 106 -7.09 14.19 -2.50
#